data_AF-A0A016XP23-F1
#
_entry.id   AF-A0A016XP23-F1
#
_cell.length_a   1.000
_cell.length_b   1.000
_cell.length_c   1.000
_cell.angle_alpha   90.00
_cell.angle_beta   90.00
_cell.angle_gamma   90.00
#
_symmetry.space_group_name_H-M   'P 1'
#
loop_
_entity.id
_entity.type
_entity.pdbx_description
1 polymer ?
#
loop_
_entity_poly.entity_id
_entity_poly.type
_entity_poly.pdbx_seq_one_letter_code
_entity_poly.pdbx_strand_id
1 'polypeptide(L)'
;MILTPDGTPAPDLRFAILNGLVDENRATQLVSDAFDWATEHGVIVLDARPQNFVISGHPSSGEWLVLIDGLGTYNLTALPYRLACFFRPYEYWRARQKIKIRRKVMLQKIQALVAQKAVLSNAQ
;
A
#
# COMPACT_ATOMS: atom_id res chain seq x y z
N MET A 1 -9.92 10.47 11.12
CA MET A 1 -8.48 10.82 11.10
C MET A 1 -7.73 9.66 11.74
N ILE A 2 -6.70 9.12 11.09
CA ILE A 2 -5.86 8.07 11.69
C ILE A 2 -4.76 8.76 12.47
N LEU A 3 -4.57 8.33 13.72
CA LEU A 3 -3.58 8.87 14.63
C LEU A 3 -2.47 7.85 14.89
N THR A 4 -1.28 8.34 15.19
CA THR A 4 -0.19 7.58 15.79
C THR A 4 -0.40 7.45 17.31
N PRO A 5 0.36 6.58 18.00
CA PRO A 5 0.24 6.38 19.46
C PRO A 5 0.41 7.65 20.31
N ASP A 6 1.19 8.61 19.82
CA ASP A 6 1.44 9.92 20.44
C ASP A 6 0.33 10.94 20.15
N GLY A 7 -0.73 10.54 19.44
CA GLY A 7 -1.89 11.39 19.15
C GLY A 7 -1.69 12.35 17.99
N THR A 8 -0.55 12.28 17.29
CA THR A 8 -0.31 13.08 16.07
C THR A 8 -0.97 12.42 14.84
N PRO A 9 -1.26 13.18 13.77
CA PRO A 9 -1.78 12.59 12.54
C PRO A 9 -0.78 11.59 11.94
N ALA A 10 -1.28 10.39 11.59
CA ALA A 10 -0.44 9.39 10.95
C ALA A 10 0.12 9.91 9.62
N PRO A 11 1.45 9.82 9.40
CA PRO A 11 2.05 10.27 8.15
C PRO A 11 1.77 9.29 7.01
N ASP A 12 1.45 9.82 5.83
CA ASP A 12 1.40 8.99 4.63
C ASP A 12 2.79 8.43 4.29
N LEU A 13 2.84 7.28 3.62
CA LEU A 13 4.08 6.57 3.35
C LEU A 13 5.06 7.41 2.51
N ARG A 14 4.57 8.27 1.60
CA ARG A 14 5.45 9.17 0.85
C ARG A 14 6.07 10.22 1.77
N PHE A 15 5.27 10.84 2.63
CA PHE A 15 5.78 11.80 3.60
C PHE A 15 6.82 11.15 4.52
N ALA A 16 6.54 9.95 5.03
CA ALA A 16 7.44 9.24 5.93
C ALA A 16 8.79 8.90 5.27
N ILE A 17 8.80 8.45 4.02
CA ILE A 17 10.03 8.17 3.27
C ILE A 17 10.82 9.46 3.04
N LEU A 18 10.18 10.51 2.51
CA LEU A 18 10.86 11.76 2.15
C LEU A 18 11.45 12.48 3.37
N ASN A 19 10.80 12.41 4.53
CA ASN A 19 11.32 13.00 5.78
C ASN A 19 12.21 12.05 6.57
N GLY A 20 12.46 10.82 6.08
CA GLY A 20 13.32 9.86 6.76
C GLY A 20 12.77 9.28 8.06
N LEU A 21 11.45 9.33 8.26
CA LEU A 21 10.78 8.61 9.34
C LEU A 21 10.82 7.10 9.13
N VAL A 22 10.89 6.67 7.86
CA VAL A 22 11.00 5.26 7.45
C VAL A 22 12.05 5.13 6.35
N ASP A 23 12.92 4.13 6.47
CA ASP A 23 13.92 3.79 5.44
C ASP A 23 13.36 2.89 4.34
N GLU A 24 14.14 2.67 3.27
CA GLU A 24 13.72 1.88 2.12
C GLU A 24 13.37 0.42 2.47
N ASN A 25 14.20 -0.22 3.29
CA ASN A 25 14.02 -1.61 3.67
C ASN A 25 12.73 -1.78 4.47
N ARG A 26 12.52 -0.88 5.44
CA ARG A 26 11.33 -0.88 6.28
C ARG A 26 10.07 -0.55 5.49
N ALA A 27 10.12 0.43 4.58
CA ALA A 27 9.00 0.75 3.69
C ALA A 27 8.63 -0.42 2.77
N THR A 28 9.65 -1.11 2.23
CA THR A 28 9.48 -2.30 1.38
C THR A 28 8.87 -3.47 2.13
N GLN A 29 9.29 -3.69 3.38
CA GLN A 29 8.74 -4.73 4.25
C GLN A 29 7.27 -4.44 4.59
N LEU A 30 6.98 -3.22 5.06
CA LEU A 30 5.60 -2.82 5.39
C LEU A 30 4.64 -2.99 4.20
N VAL A 31 5.05 -2.55 3.00
CA VAL A 31 4.24 -2.74 1.78
C VAL A 31 4.10 -4.21 1.43
N SER A 32 5.16 -5.00 1.60
CA SER A 32 5.11 -6.44 1.37
C SER A 32 4.08 -7.11 2.27
N ASP A 33 4.15 -6.86 3.57
CA ASP A 33 3.26 -7.42 4.58
C ASP A 33 1.79 -7.03 4.31
N ALA A 34 1.53 -5.77 3.95
CA ALA A 34 0.20 -5.29 3.62
C ALA A 34 -0.39 -5.99 2.36
N PHE A 35 0.43 -6.21 1.33
CA PHE A 35 0.01 -6.89 0.11
C PHE A 35 -0.16 -8.40 0.29
N ASP A 36 0.65 -9.02 1.15
CA ASP A 36 0.52 -10.42 1.51
C ASP A 36 -0.78 -10.64 2.31
N TRP A 37 -1.06 -9.78 3.30
CA TRP A 37 -2.35 -9.78 4.02
C TRP A 37 -3.54 -9.59 3.06
N ALA A 38 -3.46 -8.62 2.14
CA ALA A 38 -4.51 -8.37 1.16
C ALA A 38 -4.76 -9.60 0.25
N THR A 39 -3.69 -10.31 -0.10
CA THR A 39 -3.77 -11.54 -0.91
C THR A 39 -4.48 -12.66 -0.17
N GLU A 40 -4.13 -12.86 1.10
CA GLU A 40 -4.71 -13.89 1.97
C GLU A 40 -6.21 -13.66 2.19
N HIS A 41 -6.62 -12.40 2.35
CA HIS A 41 -8.00 -12.02 2.65
C HIS A 41 -8.84 -11.68 1.43
N GLY A 42 -8.30 -11.82 0.21
CA GLY A 42 -9.01 -11.52 -1.03
C GLY A 42 -9.30 -10.03 -1.25
N VAL A 43 -8.58 -9.15 -0.58
CA VAL A 43 -8.74 -7.69 -0.69
C VAL A 43 -8.02 -7.19 -1.94
N ILE A 44 -8.75 -6.47 -2.80
CA ILE A 44 -8.21 -5.96 -4.06
C ILE A 44 -7.84 -4.49 -3.91
N VAL A 45 -6.53 -4.22 -3.89
CA VAL A 45 -5.99 -2.86 -3.95
C VAL A 45 -5.99 -2.39 -5.41
N LEU A 46 -6.90 -1.48 -5.76
CA LEU A 46 -7.00 -0.98 -7.14
C LEU A 46 -6.03 0.16 -7.40
N ASP A 47 -5.74 0.98 -6.39
CA ASP A 47 -4.88 2.14 -6.50
C ASP A 47 -3.75 2.14 -5.46
N ALA A 48 -2.64 1.51 -5.84
CA ALA A 48 -1.43 1.43 -5.04
C ALA A 48 -0.54 2.67 -5.24
N ARG A 49 -0.82 3.72 -4.48
CA ARG A 49 -0.02 4.95 -4.41
C ARG A 49 0.49 5.15 -2.98
N PRO A 50 1.75 5.54 -2.75
CA PRO A 50 2.29 5.82 -1.41
C PRO A 50 1.43 6.77 -0.57
N GLN A 51 0.76 7.75 -1.18
CA GLN A 51 -0.13 8.68 -0.43
C GLN A 51 -1.41 8.02 0.08
N ASN A 52 -1.81 6.87 -0.47
CA ASN A 52 -3.00 6.15 -0.05
C ASN A 52 -2.74 5.18 1.11
N PHE A 53 -1.50 5.13 1.60
CA PHE A 53 -1.13 4.33 2.75
C PHE A 53 -0.59 5.24 3.84
N VAL A 54 -1.01 4.98 5.06
CA VAL A 54 -0.57 5.69 6.25
C VAL A 54 0.17 4.73 7.15
N ILE A 55 1.26 5.19 7.75
CA ILE A 55 1.98 4.41 8.75
C ILE A 55 1.33 4.71 10.10
N SER A 56 0.79 3.66 10.71
CA SER A 56 0.31 3.69 12.09
C SER A 56 1.01 2.57 12.86
N GLY A 57 0.75 2.47 14.14
CA GLY A 57 1.44 1.52 14.98
C GLY A 57 0.93 1.57 16.39
N HIS A 58 1.40 0.62 17.20
CA HIS A 58 1.30 0.68 18.65
C HIS A 58 2.64 0.23 19.25
N PRO A 59 3.10 0.84 20.35
CA PRO A 59 4.41 0.53 20.92
C PRO A 59 4.61 -0.96 21.25
N SER A 60 3.54 -1.69 21.54
CA SER A 60 3.58 -3.12 21.90
C SER A 60 3.49 -4.10 20.72
N SER A 61 3.02 -3.66 19.55
CA SER A 61 2.75 -4.54 18.40
C SER A 61 3.43 -4.10 17.11
N GLY A 62 4.23 -3.04 17.16
CA GLY A 62 4.99 -2.52 16.04
C GLY A 62 4.16 -1.63 15.11
N GLU A 63 4.78 -1.23 14.01
CA GLU A 63 4.16 -0.40 12.97
C GLU A 63 3.49 -1.26 11.92
N TRP A 64 2.41 -0.76 11.34
CA TRP A 64 1.70 -1.36 10.22
C TRP A 64 1.24 -0.27 9.23
N LEU A 65 0.96 -0.69 8.00
CA LEU A 65 0.33 0.18 7.01
C LEU A 65 -1.18 0.09 7.07
N VAL A 66 -1.83 1.25 7.06
CA VAL A 66 -3.27 1.37 6.88
C VAL A 66 -3.56 1.87 5.48
N LEU A 67 -4.36 1.13 4.72
CA LEU A 67 -4.89 1.57 3.43
C LEU A 67 -6.08 2.51 3.67
N ILE A 68 -5.95 3.79 3.31
CA ILE A 68 -7.01 4.80 3.50
C ILE A 68 -7.85 5.06 2.25
N ASP A 69 -7.27 4.81 1.08
CA ASP A 69 -7.93 5.00 -0.20
C ASP A 69 -7.37 3.99 -1.21
N GLY A 70 -8.09 3.74 -2.30
CA GLY A 70 -7.67 2.82 -3.35
C GLY A 70 -8.31 1.44 -3.28
N LEU A 71 -9.28 1.25 -2.38
CA LEU A 71 -10.33 0.23 -2.52
C LEU A 71 -11.36 0.74 -3.53
N GLY A 72 -11.02 0.77 -4.81
CA GLY A 72 -11.98 1.20 -5.82
C GLY A 72 -13.09 0.16 -6.00
N THR A 73 -14.27 0.65 -6.39
CA THR A 73 -15.40 -0.22 -6.75
C THR A 73 -15.15 -0.88 -8.10
N TYR A 74 -15.49 -2.16 -8.23
CA TYR A 74 -15.52 -2.80 -9.54
C TYR A 74 -16.58 -2.13 -10.44
N ASN A 75 -16.25 -1.95 -11.73
CA ASN A 75 -17.28 -1.61 -12.71
C ASN A 75 -18.26 -2.79 -12.82
N LEU A 76 -19.45 -2.62 -12.25
CA LEU A 76 -20.46 -3.66 -12.08
C LEU A 76 -21.00 -4.19 -13.43
N THR A 77 -20.87 -3.42 -14.51
CA THR A 77 -21.34 -3.81 -15.85
C THR A 77 -20.29 -4.59 -16.65
N ALA A 78 -19.04 -4.62 -16.18
CA ALA A 78 -17.96 -5.26 -16.91
C ALA A 78 -18.12 -6.78 -16.89
N LEU A 79 -18.02 -7.44 -18.05
CA LEU A 79 -18.00 -8.91 -18.19
C LEU A 79 -17.06 -9.60 -17.16
N PRO A 80 -15.86 -9.06 -16.88
CA PRO A 80 -14.95 -9.65 -15.89
C PRO A 80 -15.45 -9.57 -14.44
N TYR A 81 -16.34 -8.62 -14.11
CA TYR A 81 -17.01 -8.56 -12.80
C TYR A 81 -18.12 -9.62 -12.71
N ARG A 82 -18.95 -9.73 -13.76
CA ARG A 82 -20.00 -10.76 -13.83
C ARG A 82 -19.44 -12.17 -13.73
N LEU A 83 -18.29 -12.45 -14.38
CA LEU A 83 -17.57 -13.72 -14.26
C LEU A 83 -17.01 -13.95 -12.85
N ALA A 84 -16.51 -12.91 -12.19
CA ALA A 84 -16.03 -12.99 -10.80
C ALA A 84 -17.18 -13.31 -9.82
N CYS A 85 -18.34 -12.66 -9.98
CA CYS A 85 -19.53 -12.95 -9.18
C CYS A 85 -20.07 -14.37 -9.40
N PHE A 86 -19.96 -14.90 -10.62
CA PHE A 86 -20.43 -16.25 -10.94
C PHE A 86 -19.43 -17.34 -10.52
N PHE A 87 -18.13 -17.03 -10.51
CA PHE A 87 -17.07 -18.00 -10.24
C PHE A 87 -15.98 -17.42 -9.32
N ARG A 88 -16.19 -17.58 -8.00
CA ARG A 88 -15.26 -17.12 -6.96
C ARG A 88 -13.79 -17.54 -7.17
N PRO A 89 -13.46 -18.76 -7.64
CA PRO A 89 -12.06 -19.11 -7.89
C PRO A 89 -11.38 -18.21 -8.93
N TYR A 90 -12.11 -17.74 -9.95
CA TYR A 90 -11.59 -16.79 -10.92
C TYR A 90 -11.42 -15.40 -10.33
N GLU A 91 -12.33 -14.97 -9.45
CA GLU A 91 -12.18 -13.74 -8.68
C GLU A 91 -10.89 -13.75 -7.84
N TYR A 92 -10.68 -14.81 -7.05
CA TYR A 92 -9.48 -14.96 -6.24
C TYR A 92 -8.20 -15.02 -7.07
N TRP A 93 -8.21 -15.75 -8.19
CA TRP A 93 -7.06 -15.82 -9.08
C TRP A 93 -6.73 -14.45 -9.67
N ARG A 94 -7.75 -13.71 -10.15
CA ARG A 94 -7.57 -12.39 -10.74
C ARG A 94 -7.14 -11.35 -9.70
N ALA A 95 -7.66 -11.43 -8.48
CA ALA A 95 -7.22 -10.64 -7.34
C ALA A 95 -5.72 -10.84 -7.11
N ARG A 96 -5.27 -12.11 -7.01
CA ARG A 96 -3.85 -12.47 -6.85
C ARG A 96 -2.96 -11.88 -7.95
N GLN A 97 -3.38 -11.99 -9.22
CA GLN A 97 -2.61 -11.43 -10.34
C GLN A 97 -2.52 -9.90 -10.27
N LYS A 98 -3.63 -9.22 -9.98
CA LYS A 98 -3.65 -7.76 -9.83
C LYS A 98 -2.78 -7.30 -8.67
N ILE A 99 -2.86 -7.96 -7.52
CA ILE A 99 -2.05 -7.63 -6.34
C ILE A 99 -0.56 -7.76 -6.64
N LYS A 100 -0.11 -8.80 -7.35
CA LYS A 100 1.29 -8.94 -7.79
C LYS A 100 1.77 -7.76 -8.63
N ILE A 101 0.99 -7.36 -9.64
CA ILE A 101 1.32 -6.21 -10.50
C ILE A 101 1.38 -4.93 -9.66
N ARG A 102 0.40 -4.72 -8.78
CA ARG A 102 0.31 -3.53 -7.93
C ARG A 102 1.44 -3.46 -6.91
N ARG A 103 1.85 -4.59 -6.33
CA ARG A 103 3.02 -4.68 -5.45
C ARG A 103 4.28 -4.22 -6.18
N LYS A 104 4.53 -4.75 -7.39
CA LYS A 104 5.70 -4.35 -8.20
C LYS A 104 5.73 -2.85 -8.47
N VAL A 105 4.59 -2.28 -8.89
CA VAL A 105 4.47 -0.84 -9.14
C VAL A 105 4.70 -0.03 -7.86
N MET A 106 4.18 -0.48 -6.73
CA MET A 106 4.35 0.19 -5.44
C MET A 106 5.83 0.22 -5.01
N LEU A 107 6.53 -0.91 -5.15
CA LEU A 107 7.96 -1.01 -4.81
C LEU A 107 8.82 -0.10 -5.70
N GLN A 108 8.51 -0.02 -7.00
CA GLN A 108 9.19 0.93 -7.90
C GLN A 108 8.98 2.38 -7.47
N LYS A 109 7.79 2.73 -6.97
CA LYS A 109 7.52 4.08 -6.44
C LYS A 109 8.28 4.36 -5.15
N ILE A 110 8.44 3.37 -4.27
CA ILE A 110 9.26 3.50 -3.06
C ILE A 110 10.71 3.83 -3.46
N GLN A 111 11.29 3.07 -4.38
CA GLN A 111 12.65 3.31 -4.87
C GLN A 111 12.80 4.72 -5.46
N ALA A 112 11.82 5.16 -6.25
CA ALA A 112 11.82 6.51 -6.81
C ALA A 112 11.78 7.61 -5.72
N LEU A 113 11.01 7.40 -4.64
CA LEU A 113 10.93 8.33 -3.52
C LEU A 113 12.24 8.38 -2.71
N VAL A 114 12.89 7.23 -2.54
CA VAL A 114 14.19 7.15 -1.86
C VAL A 114 15.26 7.87 -2.67
N ALA A 115 15.29 7.66 -3.98
CA ALA A 115 16.17 8.39 -4.88
C ALA A 115 15.89 9.91 -4.84
N GLN A 116 14.61 10.30 -4.83
CA GLN A 116 14.22 11.71 -4.69
C GLN A 116 14.73 12.32 -3.38
N LYS A 117 14.59 11.61 -2.26
CA LYS A 117 15.10 12.05 -0.95
C LYS A 117 16.61 12.27 -1.00
N ALA A 118 17.37 11.32 -1.58
CA ALA A 118 18.83 11.42 -1.68
C ALA A 118 19.28 12.63 -2.50
N VAL A 119 18.56 12.97 -3.57
CA VAL A 119 18.82 14.19 -4.36
C VAL A 119 18.55 15.45 -3.53
N LEU A 120 17.42 15.49 -2.81
CA LEU A 120 17.05 16.64 -1.98
C LEU A 120 18.03 16.86 -0.82
N SER A 121 18.52 15.80 -0.19
CA SER A 121 19.50 15.91 0.90
C SER A 121 20.88 16.37 0.43
N ASN A 122 21.24 16.12 -0.82
CA ASN A 122 22.52 16.55 -1.39
C ASN A 122 22.49 17.99 -1.93
N ALA A 123 21.32 18.61 -2.01
CA ALA A 123 21.13 19.98 -2.48
C ALA A 123 21.11 21.02 -1.34
N GLN A 124 21.23 20.57 -0.09
CA GLN A 124 21.28 21.39 1.13
C GLN A 124 22.70 21.42 1.68
#